data_AF-A0AA94H0E6-F1
#
_entry.id   AF-A0AA94H0E6-F1
#
_cell.length_a   1.000
_cell.length_b   1.000
_cell.length_c   1.000
_cell.angle_alpha   90.00
_cell.angle_beta   90.00
_cell.angle_gamma   90.00
#
_symmetry.space_group_name_H-M   'P 1'
#
loop_
_entity.id
_entity.type
_entity.pdbx_description
1 polymer ?
#
loop_
_entity_poly.entity_id
_entity_poly.type
_entity_poly.pdbx_seq_one_letter_code
_entity_poly.pdbx_strand_id
1 'polypeptide(L)' 'MKKMLYSLFASPDRLLQVMSHSEIQDSIEDGDRIVVDADGNTSVNIHCQQVQDDFKRHVDALKRA' A
#
# COMPACT_ATOMS: atom_id res chain seq x y z
N MET A 1 -13.15 -16.44 3.23
CA MET A 1 -13.07 -15.05 2.73
C MET A 1 -12.07 -14.18 3.50
N LYS A 2 -12.12 -14.06 4.84
CA LYS A 2 -11.15 -13.23 5.60
C LYS A 2 -9.66 -13.57 5.40
N LYS A 3 -9.32 -14.87 5.28
CA LYS A 3 -7.93 -15.33 5.04
C LYS A 3 -7.32 -14.83 3.72
N MET A 4 -8.13 -14.58 2.69
CA MET A 4 -7.64 -14.08 1.40
C MET A 4 -7.20 -12.61 1.55
N LEU A 5 -7.97 -11.79 2.26
CA LEU A 5 -7.62 -10.39 2.54
C LEU A 5 -6.32 -10.28 3.34
N TYR A 6 -6.13 -11.09 4.38
CA TYR A 6 -4.87 -11.10 5.15
C TYR A 6 -3.66 -11.50 4.32
N SER A 7 -3.85 -12.33 3.29
CA SER A 7 -2.75 -12.79 2.43
C SER A 7 -2.25 -11.71 1.47
N LEU A 8 -3.06 -10.68 1.21
CA LEU A 8 -2.67 -9.50 0.43
C LEU A 8 -1.72 -8.61 1.24
N PHE A 9 -1.95 -8.49 2.55
CA PHE A 9 -1.09 -7.74 3.48
C PHE A 9 0.09 -8.57 4.00
N ALA A 10 0.28 -9.80 3.51
CA ALA A 10 1.39 -10.65 3.92
C ALA A 10 2.71 -10.31 3.21
N SER A 11 2.64 -9.65 2.04
CA SER A 11 3.83 -9.14 1.35
C SER A 11 3.52 -7.92 0.47
N PRO A 12 4.49 -6.99 0.31
CA PRO A 12 4.32 -5.80 -0.54
C PRO A 12 3.93 -6.15 -1.98
N ASP A 13 4.55 -7.18 -2.57
CA ASP A 13 4.29 -7.59 -3.95
C ASP A 13 2.85 -8.07 -4.19
N ARG A 14 2.22 -8.71 -3.19
CA ARG A 14 0.84 -9.19 -3.30
C ARG A 14 -0.17 -8.07 -3.13
N LEU A 15 0.17 -7.08 -2.32
CA LEU A 15 -0.63 -5.87 -2.17
C LEU A 15 -0.62 -5.04 -3.48
N LEU A 16 0.57 -4.94 -4.10
CA LEU A 16 0.77 -4.25 -5.39
C LEU A 16 -0.02 -4.87 -6.55
N GLN A 17 -0.28 -6.18 -6.54
CA GLN A 17 -1.04 -6.85 -7.59
C GLN A 17 -2.56 -6.59 -7.56
N VAL A 18 -3.11 -6.10 -6.44
CA VAL A 18 -4.56 -5.92 -6.29
C VAL A 18 -5.01 -4.47 -6.50
N MET A 19 -4.11 -3.49 -6.40
CA MET A 19 -4.45 -2.10 -6.68
C MET A 19 -4.46 -1.86 -8.20
N SER A 20 -5.56 -1.33 -8.73
CA SER A 20 -5.74 -1.06 -10.16
C SER A 20 -4.74 0.00 -10.65
N HIS A 21 -4.00 -0.35 -11.70
CA HIS A 21 -2.97 0.48 -12.35
C HIS A 21 -3.44 1.89 -12.75
N SER A 22 -4.75 2.14 -12.87
CA SER A 22 -5.31 3.40 -13.37
C SER A 22 -5.36 4.55 -12.37
N GLU A 23 -5.44 4.28 -11.06
CA GLU A 23 -5.49 5.33 -10.02
C GLU A 23 -4.09 5.74 -9.54
N ILE A 24 -3.09 4.94 -9.90
CA ILE A 24 -1.71 5.05 -9.41
C ILE A 24 -0.90 6.09 -10.21
N GLN A 25 -1.27 6.36 -11.47
CA GLN A 25 -0.43 7.10 -12.41
C GLN A 25 -0.15 8.55 -11.98
N ASP A 26 -1.14 9.26 -11.43
CA ASP A 26 -1.00 10.69 -11.07
C ASP A 26 -0.39 10.91 -9.67
N SER A 27 -0.52 9.94 -8.76
CA SER A 27 0.02 10.06 -7.39
C SER A 27 1.46 9.57 -7.24
N ILE A 28 2.03 8.97 -8.29
CA ILE A 28 3.43 8.55 -8.33
C ILE A 28 4.39 9.76 -8.42
N GLU A 29 3.99 10.88 -9.04
CA GLU A 29 4.90 12.01 -9.27
C GLU A 29 5.19 12.84 -8.00
N ASP A 30 4.23 12.97 -7.07
CA ASP A 30 4.40 13.84 -5.89
C ASP A 30 4.91 13.12 -4.63
N GLY A 31 4.96 11.78 -4.63
CA GLY A 31 5.47 11.01 -3.49
C GLY A 31 4.58 11.05 -2.24
N ASP A 32 3.33 11.50 -2.37
CA ASP A 32 2.37 11.56 -1.27
C ASP A 32 2.05 10.17 -0.71
N ARG A 33 1.80 10.13 0.60
CA ARG A 33 1.54 8.88 1.33
C ARG A 33 0.10 8.40 1.20
N ILE A 34 -0.84 9.32 1.00
CA ILE A 34 -2.27 9.08 0.89
C ILE A 34 -2.74 9.70 -0.42
N VAL A 35 -3.46 8.93 -1.21
CA VAL A 35 -4.08 9.38 -2.46
C VAL A 35 -5.55 9.63 -2.21
N VAL A 36 -6.06 10.73 -2.77
CA VAL A 36 -7.49 11.03 -2.80
C VAL A 36 -7.91 11.06 -4.27
N ASP A 37 -8.86 10.21 -4.64
CA ASP A 37 -9.40 10.23 -5.99
C ASP A 37 -10.42 11.36 -6.19
N ALA A 38 -10.87 11.54 -7.44
CA ALA A 38 -11.84 12.58 -7.80
C ALA A 38 -13.21 12.42 -7.12
N ASP A 39 -13.54 11.20 -6.68
CA ASP A 39 -14.78 10.88 -5.96
C ASP A 39 -14.63 11.08 -4.43
N GLY A 40 -13.45 11.46 -3.97
CA GLY A 40 -13.13 11.70 -2.56
C GLY A 40 -12.82 10.42 -1.78
N ASN A 41 -12.63 9.28 -2.44
CA ASN A 41 -12.14 8.08 -1.76
C ASN A 41 -10.66 8.24 -1.42
N THR A 42 -10.27 7.65 -0.30
CA THR A 42 -8.89 7.72 0.19
C THR A 42 -8.24 6.35 0.14
N SER A 43 -7.01 6.31 -0.37
CA SER A 43 -6.20 5.09 -0.43
C SER A 43 -4.75 5.36 -0.03
N VAL A 44 -4.02 4.32 0.34
CA VAL A 44 -2.60 4.43 0.70
C VAL A 44 -1.76 4.29 -0.56
N ASN A 45 -0.82 5.20 -0.78
CA ASN A 45 0.12 5.11 -1.89
C ASN A 45 1.20 4.06 -1.59
N ILE A 46 1.02 2.85 -2.13
CA ILE A 46 1.99 1.76 -1.96
C ILE A 46 3.27 1.92 -2.81
N HIS A 47 3.32 2.93 -3.69
CA HIS A 47 4.52 3.29 -4.45
C HIS A 47 5.38 4.33 -3.73
N CYS A 48 4.87 4.98 -2.68
CA CYS A 48 5.65 5.91 -1.85
C CYS A 48 6.72 5.15 -1.04
N GLN A 49 7.99 5.53 -1.19
CA GLN A 49 9.11 4.88 -0.49
C GLN A 49 8.95 4.91 1.04
N GLN A 50 8.49 6.03 1.61
CA GLN A 50 8.25 6.13 3.05
C GLN A 50 7.16 5.17 3.55
N VAL A 51 6.11 4.95 2.74
CA VAL A 51 5.06 3.98 3.07
C VAL A 51 5.61 2.56 3.06
N GLN A 52 6.46 2.22 2.08
CA GLN A 52 7.10 0.91 2.00
C GLN A 52 8.05 0.68 3.19
N ASP A 53 8.85 1.68 3.56
CA ASP A 53 9.77 1.61 4.70
C ASP A 53 9.02 1.44 6.04
N ASP A 54 7.92 2.18 6.21
CA ASP A 54 7.04 2.06 7.38
C ASP A 54 6.44 0.66 7.49
N PHE A 55 5.94 0.13 6.37
CA PHE A 55 5.38 -1.22 6.32
C PHE A 55 6.42 -2.28 6.65
N LYS A 56 7.63 -2.19 6.07
CA LYS A 56 8.74 -3.10 6.36
C LYS A 56 9.09 -3.09 7.85
N ARG A 57 9.25 -1.90 8.43
CA ARG A 57 9.57 -1.72 9.85
C ARG A 57 8.50 -2.32 10.75
N HIS A 58 7.22 -2.14 10.42
CA HIS A 58 6.11 -2.73 11.15
C HIS A 58 6.18 -4.27 11.14
N VAL A 59 6.36 -4.88 9.97
CA VAL A 59 6.48 -6.33 9.82
C VAL A 59 7.69 -6.87 10.59
N ASP A 60 8.85 -6.20 10.50
CA ASP A 60 10.06 -6.62 11.19
C ASP A 60 9.92 -6.51 12.71
N ALA A 61 9.19 -5.52 13.23
CA ALA A 61 8.85 -5.43 14.65
C ALA A 61 7.98 -6.61 15.10
N LEU A 62 6.98 -7.00 14.30
CA LEU A 62 6.11 -8.14 14.60
C LEU A 62 6.85 -9.48 14.57
N LYS A 63 7.86 -9.64 13.69
CA LYS A 63 8.69 -10.86 13.63
C LYS A 63 9.62 -11.02 14.83
N ARG A 64 9.97 -9.92 15.50
CA ARG A 64 10.87 -9.89 16.67
C ARG A 64 10.14 -10.05 18.00
N ALA A 65 8.80 -9.93 18.00
CA ALA A 65 7.92 -10.11 19.15
C ALA A 65 7.56 -11.59 19.33
#